data_AF-A0A368DAJ4-F1
#
_entry.id   AF-A0A368DAJ4-F1
#
_cell.length_a   1.000
_cell.length_b   1.000
_cell.length_c   1.000
_cell.angle_alpha   90.00
_cell.angle_beta   90.00
_cell.angle_gamma   90.00
#
_symmetry.space_group_name_H-M   'P 1'
#
loop_
_entity.id
_entity.type
_entity.pdbx_description
1 polymer ?
#
loop_
_entity_poly.entity_id
_entity_poly.type
_entity_poly.pdbx_seq_one_letter_code
_entity_poly.pdbx_strand_id
1 'polypeptide(L)'
;QVDTRFKDYDEQAVFQNPNFYDENLDGAKGYQLLASSPAIDAGIPYSGKYAHPPIPVGDSDIFSNIEAIPSVGFFDRSLTVNSTPNIGANNAKNGEITSLYNLENPLIRDLFNNQEIQFENVYNEFNYRLFDITGKEKKSGTINSSNSKIQLKNNLENGVYSISIENDNQKISQKFIYRKTHS
;
A
#
# COMPACT_ATOMS: atom_id res chain seq x y z
N GLN A 1 9.40 -30.11 13.29
CA GLN A 1 8.77 -30.83 12.16
C GLN A 1 7.77 -29.86 11.54
N VAL A 2 7.83 -29.62 10.23
CA VAL A 2 6.81 -28.79 9.54
C VAL A 2 5.57 -29.66 9.35
N ASP A 3 4.41 -29.17 9.80
CA ASP A 3 3.13 -29.85 9.56
C ASP A 3 2.77 -29.73 8.07
N THR A 4 2.78 -30.86 7.37
CA THR A 4 2.54 -30.91 5.93
C THR A 4 1.09 -31.21 5.55
N ARG A 5 0.19 -31.38 6.54
CA ARG A 5 -1.20 -31.76 6.28
C ARG A 5 -1.96 -30.74 5.44
N PHE A 6 -1.52 -29.49 5.43
CA PHE A 6 -2.21 -28.38 4.75
C PHE A 6 -1.62 -27.96 3.41
N LYS A 7 -0.66 -28.72 2.85
CA LYS A 7 0.08 -28.29 1.66
C LYS A 7 -0.69 -28.44 0.34
N ASP A 8 -1.68 -29.34 0.30
CA ASP A 8 -2.31 -29.79 -0.96
C ASP A 8 -3.84 -29.61 -0.96
N TYR A 9 -4.38 -28.66 -0.18
CA TYR A 9 -5.83 -28.40 -0.16
C TYR A 9 -6.31 -27.51 -1.31
N ASP A 10 -5.41 -26.84 -2.02
CA ASP A 10 -5.76 -25.99 -3.15
C ASP A 10 -5.65 -26.78 -4.46
N GLU A 11 -6.77 -27.32 -4.90
CA GLU A 11 -6.90 -28.07 -6.15
C GLU A 11 -6.73 -27.19 -7.41
N GLN A 12 -6.71 -25.86 -7.25
CA GLN A 12 -6.55 -24.89 -8.35
C GLN A 12 -5.31 -24.00 -8.18
N ALA A 13 -4.32 -24.48 -7.41
CA ALA A 13 -3.10 -23.72 -7.15
C ALA A 13 -2.32 -23.39 -8.44
N VAL A 14 -1.83 -22.15 -8.49
CA VAL A 14 -0.95 -21.65 -9.57
C VAL A 14 0.47 -21.58 -9.05
N PHE A 15 1.35 -22.42 -9.59
CA PHE A 15 2.76 -22.56 -9.14
C PHE A 15 3.78 -21.89 -10.08
N GLN A 16 3.33 -21.38 -11.22
CA GLN A 16 4.18 -20.74 -12.21
C GLN A 16 4.67 -19.36 -11.73
N ASN A 17 5.80 -18.91 -12.27
CA ASN A 17 6.30 -17.56 -11.99
C ASN A 17 5.26 -16.52 -12.44
N PRO A 18 4.82 -15.59 -11.56
CA PRO A 18 3.86 -14.54 -11.90
C PRO A 18 4.31 -13.61 -13.03
N ASN A 19 5.58 -13.64 -13.43
CA ASN A 19 6.13 -12.85 -14.54
C ASN A 19 5.86 -11.34 -14.35
N PHE A 20 6.40 -10.84 -13.24
CA PHE A 20 6.35 -9.42 -12.90
C PHE A 20 7.20 -8.57 -13.85
N TYR A 21 6.88 -7.27 -13.94
CA TYR A 21 7.52 -6.32 -14.84
C TYR A 21 9.02 -6.16 -14.57
N ASP A 22 9.40 -5.86 -13.33
CA ASP A 22 10.80 -5.82 -12.87
C ASP A 22 10.83 -5.71 -11.34
N GLU A 23 10.99 -6.85 -10.67
CA GLU A 23 11.00 -6.95 -9.20
C GLU A 23 12.17 -6.22 -8.54
N ASN A 24 13.18 -5.78 -9.31
CA ASN A 24 14.30 -5.01 -8.81
C ASN A 24 13.99 -3.51 -8.70
N LEU A 25 12.85 -3.05 -9.24
CA LEU A 25 12.42 -1.67 -9.05
C LEU A 25 11.92 -1.45 -7.63
N ASP A 26 12.39 -0.38 -6.99
CA ASP A 26 11.85 0.05 -5.71
C ASP A 26 10.36 0.39 -5.82
N GLY A 27 9.57 -0.13 -4.88
CA GLY A 27 8.14 0.14 -4.77
C GLY A 27 7.24 -0.82 -5.55
N ALA A 28 5.95 -0.46 -5.66
CA ALA A 28 4.93 -1.37 -6.18
C ALA A 28 5.00 -1.58 -7.69
N LYS A 29 5.61 -0.67 -8.45
CA LYS A 29 5.63 -0.73 -9.93
C LYS A 29 6.23 -2.05 -10.44
N GLY A 30 7.28 -2.53 -9.79
CA GLY A 30 7.99 -3.74 -10.18
C GLY A 30 7.12 -4.99 -10.20
N TYR A 31 6.10 -5.02 -9.32
CA TYR A 31 5.19 -6.15 -9.10
C TYR A 31 3.93 -6.12 -9.96
N GLN A 32 3.93 -5.31 -11.04
CA GLN A 32 2.86 -5.36 -12.04
C GLN A 32 3.05 -6.56 -12.97
N LEU A 33 1.96 -7.22 -13.36
CA LEU A 33 2.01 -8.42 -14.21
C LEU A 33 2.28 -8.04 -15.67
N LEU A 34 3.16 -8.79 -16.35
CA LEU A 34 3.31 -8.75 -17.79
C LEU A 34 2.20 -9.52 -18.50
N ALA A 35 1.96 -9.23 -19.78
CA ALA A 35 0.84 -9.78 -20.56
C ALA A 35 0.80 -11.32 -20.64
N SER A 36 1.94 -12.00 -20.52
CA SER A 36 2.04 -13.46 -20.52
C SER A 36 2.02 -14.08 -19.12
N SER A 37 1.64 -13.31 -18.11
CA SER A 37 1.63 -13.79 -16.73
C SER A 37 0.61 -14.91 -16.54
N PRO A 38 0.99 -16.02 -15.88
CA PRO A 38 0.06 -17.09 -15.49
C PRO A 38 -0.90 -16.65 -14.37
N ALA A 39 -0.70 -15.48 -13.78
CA ALA A 39 -1.60 -14.91 -12.79
C ALA A 39 -2.78 -14.14 -13.43
N ILE A 40 -2.74 -13.84 -14.73
CA ILE A 40 -3.85 -13.20 -15.44
C ILE A 40 -5.03 -14.16 -15.52
N ASP A 41 -6.21 -13.69 -15.10
CA ASP A 41 -7.48 -14.47 -15.09
C ASP A 41 -7.40 -15.83 -14.38
N ALA A 42 -6.45 -16.00 -13.46
CA ALA A 42 -6.24 -17.27 -12.75
C ALA A 42 -6.82 -17.27 -11.33
N GLY A 43 -7.40 -16.15 -10.88
CA GLY A 43 -8.07 -16.07 -9.58
C GLY A 43 -9.44 -16.73 -9.57
N ILE A 44 -10.07 -16.79 -8.40
CA ILE A 44 -11.44 -17.29 -8.27
C ILE A 44 -12.41 -16.12 -8.49
N PRO A 45 -13.42 -16.24 -9.38
CA PRO A 45 -14.44 -15.20 -9.56
C PRO A 45 -15.18 -14.88 -8.25
N TYR A 46 -15.42 -13.59 -7.99
CA TYR A 46 -16.08 -13.11 -6.78
C TYR A 46 -17.60 -13.38 -6.78
N SER A 47 -17.98 -14.64 -6.63
CA SER A 47 -19.38 -15.08 -6.68
C SER A 47 -19.69 -16.16 -5.65
N GLY A 48 -20.93 -16.20 -5.17
CA GLY A 48 -21.41 -17.20 -4.21
C GLY A 48 -20.53 -17.24 -2.94
N LYS A 49 -19.98 -18.43 -2.64
CA LYS A 49 -19.10 -18.63 -1.47
C LYS A 49 -17.77 -17.89 -1.52
N TYR A 50 -17.39 -17.37 -2.70
CA TYR A 50 -16.19 -16.57 -2.91
C TYR A 50 -16.51 -15.11 -3.19
N ALA A 51 -17.72 -14.64 -2.86
CA ALA A 51 -18.05 -13.23 -2.91
C ALA A 51 -17.01 -12.41 -2.12
N HIS A 52 -16.71 -11.21 -2.60
CA HIS A 52 -15.71 -10.35 -1.98
C HIS A 52 -16.09 -10.11 -0.51
N PRO A 53 -15.23 -10.44 0.47
CA PRO A 53 -15.55 -10.20 1.87
C PRO A 53 -15.70 -8.69 2.08
N PRO A 54 -16.78 -8.23 2.73
CA PRO A 54 -16.96 -6.83 3.01
C PRO A 54 -15.93 -6.37 4.05
N ILE A 55 -15.29 -5.24 3.78
CA ILE A 55 -14.49 -4.52 4.76
C ILE A 55 -15.47 -3.92 5.79
N PRO A 56 -15.20 -4.05 7.10
CA PRO A 56 -16.08 -3.53 8.16
C PRO A 56 -15.96 -2.01 8.30
N VAL A 57 -16.46 -1.27 7.29
CA VAL A 57 -16.34 0.19 7.20
C VAL A 57 -17.15 0.93 8.27
N GLY A 58 -18.28 0.35 8.71
CA GLY A 58 -19.16 0.94 9.74
C GLY A 58 -18.66 0.77 11.17
N ASP A 59 -17.76 -0.20 11.40
CA ASP A 59 -17.24 -0.56 12.72
C ASP A 59 -15.78 -0.13 12.91
N SER A 60 -15.21 0.62 11.95
CA SER A 60 -13.80 0.99 11.94
C SER A 60 -13.57 2.43 11.52
N ASP A 61 -12.99 3.22 12.43
CA ASP A 61 -12.53 4.58 12.12
C ASP A 61 -11.44 4.59 11.03
N ILE A 62 -10.66 3.50 10.93
CA ILE A 62 -9.55 3.35 9.96
C ILE A 62 -10.08 3.06 8.55
N PHE A 63 -11.19 2.32 8.44
CA PHE A 63 -11.81 1.95 7.16
C PHE A 63 -13.06 2.77 6.81
N SER A 64 -13.37 3.79 7.63
CA SER A 64 -14.55 4.65 7.46
C SER A 64 -14.63 5.36 6.09
N ASN A 65 -13.50 5.53 5.40
CA ASN A 65 -13.39 6.25 4.13
C ASN A 65 -13.12 5.36 2.91
N ILE A 66 -13.25 4.03 3.03
CA ILE A 66 -13.09 3.11 1.89
C ILE A 66 -14.39 2.38 1.59
N GLU A 67 -14.51 1.86 0.36
CA GLU A 67 -15.67 1.06 -0.04
C GLU A 67 -15.68 -0.26 0.72
N ALA A 68 -16.86 -0.67 1.22
CA ALA A 68 -17.01 -1.97 1.88
C ALA A 68 -16.67 -3.13 0.92
N ILE A 69 -16.99 -2.98 -0.36
CA ILE A 69 -16.62 -3.91 -1.42
C ILE A 69 -15.71 -3.14 -2.39
N PRO A 70 -14.40 -3.44 -2.45
CA PRO A 70 -13.49 -2.78 -3.36
C PRO A 70 -13.92 -2.93 -4.83
N SER A 71 -14.04 -1.80 -5.54
CA SER A 71 -14.32 -1.78 -6.99
C SER A 71 -13.07 -1.80 -7.88
N VAL A 72 -11.88 -1.58 -7.28
CA VAL A 72 -10.58 -1.56 -7.96
C VAL A 72 -9.52 -2.27 -7.11
N GLY A 73 -8.51 -2.83 -7.79
CA GLY A 73 -7.30 -3.38 -7.16
C GLY A 73 -6.29 -2.28 -6.82
N PHE A 74 -5.11 -2.69 -6.33
CA PHE A 74 -4.07 -1.75 -5.88
C PHE A 74 -3.62 -0.77 -6.96
N PHE A 75 -3.56 -1.23 -8.22
CA PHE A 75 -3.13 -0.43 -9.39
C PHE A 75 -4.28 0.28 -10.11
N ASP A 76 -5.38 0.58 -9.39
CA ASP A 76 -6.60 1.23 -9.89
C ASP A 76 -7.27 0.53 -11.09
N ARG A 77 -7.05 -0.80 -11.20
CA ARG A 77 -7.70 -1.64 -12.22
C ARG A 77 -8.99 -2.21 -11.66
N SER A 78 -10.08 -2.05 -12.39
CA SER A 78 -11.41 -2.48 -11.96
C SER A 78 -11.46 -3.97 -11.59
N LEU A 79 -12.08 -4.26 -10.44
CA LEU A 79 -12.45 -5.60 -10.00
C LEU A 79 -13.95 -5.75 -10.26
N THR A 80 -14.33 -6.26 -11.44
CA THR A 80 -15.75 -6.49 -11.71
C THR A 80 -16.19 -7.83 -11.12
N VAL A 81 -17.36 -7.85 -10.47
CA VAL A 81 -17.95 -9.05 -9.86
C VAL A 81 -18.21 -10.19 -10.85
N ASN A 82 -18.25 -9.89 -12.15
CA ASN A 82 -18.52 -10.87 -13.22
C ASN A 82 -17.26 -11.24 -14.04
N SER A 83 -16.07 -10.78 -13.65
CA SER A 83 -14.81 -11.18 -14.27
C SER A 83 -13.98 -12.03 -13.33
N THR A 84 -13.30 -13.04 -13.88
CA THR A 84 -12.25 -13.74 -13.14
C THR A 84 -11.14 -12.73 -12.80
N PRO A 85 -10.76 -12.55 -11.53
CA PRO A 85 -9.68 -11.63 -11.18
C PRO A 85 -8.31 -12.23 -11.53
N ASN A 86 -7.30 -11.37 -11.65
CA ASN A 86 -5.92 -11.83 -11.62
C ASN A 86 -5.55 -12.27 -10.20
N ILE A 87 -4.58 -13.17 -10.05
CA ILE A 87 -3.96 -13.46 -8.76
C ILE A 87 -3.03 -12.28 -8.39
N GLY A 88 -3.18 -11.76 -7.17
CA GLY A 88 -2.34 -10.69 -6.63
C GLY A 88 -2.96 -9.29 -6.76
N ALA A 89 -2.10 -8.26 -6.70
CA ALA A 89 -2.54 -6.87 -6.54
C ALA A 89 -2.87 -6.14 -7.86
N ASN A 90 -2.46 -6.68 -9.00
CA ASN A 90 -2.64 -6.07 -10.33
C ASN A 90 -3.70 -6.80 -11.17
N ASN A 91 -4.82 -6.14 -11.46
CA ASN A 91 -5.88 -6.66 -12.31
C ASN A 91 -5.83 -6.18 -13.78
N ALA A 92 -4.65 -5.78 -14.27
CA ALA A 92 -4.43 -5.49 -15.68
C ALA A 92 -4.54 -6.76 -16.52
N LYS A 93 -5.56 -6.84 -17.37
CA LYS A 93 -5.90 -8.06 -18.13
C LYS A 93 -4.98 -8.31 -19.31
N ASN A 94 -4.32 -7.26 -19.82
CA ASN A 94 -3.39 -7.37 -20.94
C ASN A 94 -1.96 -7.03 -20.51
N GLY A 95 -1.67 -7.03 -19.20
CA GLY A 95 -0.34 -6.69 -18.67
C GLY A 95 0.04 -5.22 -18.81
N GLU A 96 -0.95 -4.31 -18.83
CA GLU A 96 -0.70 -2.88 -18.88
C GLU A 96 0.01 -2.38 -17.61
N ILE A 97 1.18 -1.76 -17.79
CA ILE A 97 1.99 -1.21 -16.69
C ILE A 97 1.60 0.24 -16.45
N THR A 98 1.11 0.54 -15.25
CA THR A 98 0.81 1.91 -14.82
C THR A 98 2.08 2.57 -14.28
N SER A 99 2.45 3.72 -14.84
CA SER A 99 3.64 4.49 -14.45
C SER A 99 3.50 5.28 -13.14
N LEU A 100 2.29 5.40 -12.59
CA LEU A 100 1.99 6.22 -11.39
C LEU A 100 2.66 5.70 -10.11
N TYR A 101 3.18 4.47 -10.11
CA TYR A 101 3.88 3.87 -8.97
C TYR A 101 5.41 3.95 -9.11
N ASN A 102 5.91 4.74 -10.07
CA ASN A 102 7.30 5.18 -10.11
C ASN A 102 7.58 6.17 -8.96
N LEU A 103 8.86 6.33 -8.63
CA LEU A 103 9.46 7.26 -7.67
C LEU A 103 9.04 8.76 -7.79
N GLU A 104 7.97 9.14 -8.47
CA GLU A 104 7.53 10.54 -8.53
C GLU A 104 6.71 10.97 -7.30
N ASN A 105 6.13 10.01 -6.59
CA ASN A 105 5.35 10.29 -5.39
C ASN A 105 6.28 10.49 -4.19
N PRO A 106 5.98 11.45 -3.31
CA PRO A 106 6.73 11.61 -2.08
C PRO A 106 6.82 10.32 -1.24
N LEU A 107 8.04 9.92 -0.87
CA LEU A 107 8.29 8.72 -0.06
C LEU A 107 9.23 8.98 1.11
N ILE A 108 9.04 8.26 2.22
CA ILE A 108 9.94 8.34 3.38
C ILE A 108 11.25 7.64 3.03
N ARG A 109 12.37 8.36 3.14
CA ARG A 109 13.72 7.84 2.87
C ARG A 109 14.12 6.71 3.81
N ASP A 110 13.82 6.85 5.10
CA ASP A 110 14.16 5.86 6.13
C ASP A 110 12.96 5.56 7.01
N LEU A 111 12.52 4.29 6.98
CA LEU A 111 11.39 3.80 7.76
C LEU A 111 11.74 3.57 9.24
N PHE A 112 13.00 3.70 9.64
CA PHE A 112 13.47 3.59 11.02
C PHE A 112 14.11 4.90 11.46
N ASN A 113 13.39 5.72 12.21
CA ASN A 113 13.88 7.06 12.54
C ASN A 113 13.75 7.41 14.02
N ASN A 114 14.67 8.25 14.50
CA ASN A 114 14.73 8.71 15.88
C ASN A 114 14.73 10.24 16.03
N GLN A 115 14.81 11.00 14.94
CA GLN A 115 14.98 12.46 14.94
C GLN A 115 14.14 13.21 13.90
N GLU A 116 14.06 12.75 12.65
CA GLU A 116 13.36 13.44 11.57
C GLU A 116 12.78 12.50 10.51
N ILE A 117 11.57 12.74 10.03
CA ILE A 117 11.09 12.06 8.81
C ILE A 117 11.62 12.84 7.62
N GLN A 118 12.43 12.22 6.77
CA GLN A 118 12.87 12.80 5.50
C GLN A 118 12.05 12.22 4.35
N PHE A 119 11.46 13.09 3.53
CA PHE A 119 10.80 12.72 2.29
C PHE A 119 11.71 12.94 1.07
N GLU A 120 11.63 12.03 0.13
CA GLU A 120 12.12 12.18 -1.25
C GLU A 120 10.95 12.57 -2.16
N ASN A 121 11.25 13.11 -3.35
CA ASN A 121 10.27 13.39 -4.42
C ASN A 121 9.14 14.36 -4.03
N VAL A 122 9.42 15.29 -3.12
CA VAL A 122 8.52 16.40 -2.76
C VAL A 122 8.77 17.58 -3.69
N TYR A 123 7.99 17.69 -4.77
CA TYR A 123 8.08 18.81 -5.72
C TYR A 123 7.10 19.95 -5.41
N ASN A 124 5.93 19.59 -4.90
CA ASN A 124 4.85 20.52 -4.54
C ASN A 124 4.73 20.65 -3.03
N GLU A 125 3.92 21.61 -2.58
CA GLU A 125 3.53 21.70 -1.17
C GLU A 125 2.49 20.62 -0.83
N PHE A 126 2.64 20.05 0.36
CA PHE A 126 1.70 19.09 0.95
C PHE A 126 1.42 19.46 2.40
N ASN A 127 0.17 19.32 2.82
CA ASN A 127 -0.19 19.26 4.23
C ASN A 127 0.11 17.86 4.76
N TYR A 128 0.77 17.74 5.90
CA TYR A 128 1.00 16.46 6.56
C TYR A 128 0.25 16.36 7.88
N ARG A 129 -0.13 15.12 8.22
CA ARG A 129 -0.70 14.73 9.52
C ARG A 129 -0.04 13.43 9.97
N LEU A 130 0.50 13.43 11.18
CA LEU A 130 1.18 12.31 11.83
C LEU A 130 0.27 11.73 12.91
N PHE A 131 0.06 10.42 12.87
CA PHE A 131 -0.78 9.67 13.79
C PHE A 131 0.02 8.58 14.49
N ASP A 132 -0.31 8.31 15.75
CA ASP A 132 0.11 7.05 16.39
C ASP A 132 -0.73 5.87 15.89
N ILE A 133 -0.37 4.66 16.35
CA ILE A 133 -1.07 3.43 15.97
C ILE A 133 -2.54 3.38 16.41
N THR A 134 -2.96 4.22 17.36
CA THR A 134 -4.37 4.32 17.78
C THR A 134 -5.13 5.39 16.99
N GLY A 135 -4.52 5.99 15.96
CA GLY A 135 -5.13 7.02 15.14
C GLY A 135 -5.13 8.41 15.75
N LYS A 136 -4.48 8.62 16.90
CA LYS A 136 -4.41 9.94 17.54
C LYS A 136 -3.37 10.81 16.85
N GLU A 137 -3.78 11.99 16.39
CA GLU A 137 -2.88 12.97 15.79
C GLU A 137 -1.83 13.44 16.81
N LYS A 138 -0.56 13.41 16.40
CA LYS A 138 0.60 13.87 17.18
C LYS A 138 1.18 15.17 16.65
N LYS A 139 1.09 15.37 15.34
CA LYS A 139 1.70 16.52 14.66
C LYS A 139 1.06 16.74 13.30
N SER A 140 1.02 17.98 12.87
CA SER A 140 0.63 18.39 11.53
C SER A 140 1.43 19.61 11.08
N GLY A 141 1.41 19.90 9.78
CA GLY A 141 2.12 21.03 9.19
C GLY A 141 2.23 20.88 7.68
N THR A 142 3.23 21.52 7.07
CA THR A 142 3.49 21.43 5.63
C THR A 142 4.91 20.92 5.32
N ILE A 143 5.06 20.28 4.17
CA ILE A 143 6.35 19.96 3.54
C ILE A 143 6.34 20.46 2.09
N ASN A 144 7.50 20.84 1.57
CA ASN A 144 7.67 21.24 0.17
C ASN A 144 9.11 20.95 -0.28
N SER A 145 9.45 21.30 -1.53
CA SER A 145 10.77 21.04 -2.12
C SER A 145 11.94 21.69 -1.38
N SER A 146 11.71 22.80 -0.68
CA SER A 146 12.73 23.49 0.13
C SER A 146 12.80 22.95 1.57
N ASN A 147 11.76 22.26 2.04
CA ASN A 147 11.67 21.69 3.37
C ASN A 147 10.92 20.35 3.35
N SER A 148 11.62 19.29 2.94
CA SER A 148 11.08 17.93 2.85
C SER A 148 11.29 17.11 4.15
N LYS A 149 11.59 17.79 5.27
CA LYS A 149 11.93 17.15 6.54
C LYS A 149 10.96 17.54 7.65
N ILE A 150 10.58 16.57 8.47
CA ILE A 150 9.73 16.77 9.63
C ILE A 150 10.50 16.39 10.89
N GLN A 151 10.85 17.40 11.68
CA GLN A 151 11.52 17.18 12.96
C GLN A 151 10.58 16.49 13.95
N LEU A 152 10.99 15.33 14.44
CA LEU A 152 10.34 14.57 15.50
C LEU A 152 10.95 15.02 16.82
N LYS A 153 10.31 15.98 17.50
CA LYS A 153 10.73 16.35 18.86
C LYS A 153 10.58 15.11 19.77
N ASN A 154 11.28 15.07 20.90
CA ASN A 154 11.27 13.97 21.88
C ASN A 154 9.90 13.71 22.57
N ASN A 155 8.79 14.18 22.00
CA ASN A 155 7.44 13.99 22.52
C ASN A 155 6.72 12.75 21.96
N LEU A 156 7.35 12.00 21.05
CA LEU A 156 6.84 10.73 20.55
C LEU A 156 7.38 9.58 21.41
N GLU A 157 6.55 8.57 21.68
CA GLU A 157 6.97 7.31 22.32
C GLU A 157 7.48 6.31 21.29
N ASN A 158 8.31 5.34 21.72
CA ASN A 158 8.73 4.23 20.86
C ASN A 158 7.50 3.53 20.28
N GLY A 159 7.45 3.34 18.97
CA GLY A 159 6.30 2.69 18.34
C GLY A 159 6.22 2.88 16.84
N VAL A 160 5.11 2.39 16.28
CA VAL A 160 4.74 2.55 14.88
C VAL A 160 3.87 3.78 14.72
N TYR A 161 4.17 4.59 13.71
CA TYR A 161 3.43 5.78 13.37
C TYR A 161 3.02 5.75 11.90
N SER A 162 1.94 6.47 11.59
CA SER A 162 1.46 6.68 10.23
C SER A 162 1.51 8.16 9.91
N ILE A 163 2.07 8.53 8.77
CA ILE A 163 2.03 9.90 8.24
C ILE A 163 1.22 9.92 6.96
N SER A 164 0.25 10.81 6.90
CA SER A 164 -0.50 11.15 5.69
C SER A 164 -0.03 12.50 5.19
N ILE A 165 0.22 12.63 3.90
CA ILE A 165 0.48 13.88 3.19
C ILE A 165 -0.55 14.06 2.10
N GLU A 166 -1.07 15.27 1.93
CA GLU A 166 -2.10 15.56 0.93
C GLU A 166 -1.98 16.96 0.34
N ASN A 167 -2.34 17.09 -0.93
CA ASN A 167 -2.64 18.33 -1.61
C ASN A 167 -3.85 18.12 -2.53
N ASP A 168 -4.20 19.13 -3.33
CA ASP A 168 -5.38 19.10 -4.19
C ASP A 168 -5.40 17.95 -5.20
N ASN A 169 -4.23 17.40 -5.54
CA ASN A 169 -4.09 16.39 -6.59
C ASN A 169 -3.90 14.97 -6.06
N GLN A 170 -3.32 14.81 -4.87
CA GLN A 170 -2.95 13.50 -4.37
C GLN A 170 -2.88 13.43 -2.84
N LYS A 171 -3.10 12.22 -2.33
CA LYS A 171 -2.98 11.85 -0.92
C LYS A 171 -2.16 10.58 -0.79
N ILE A 172 -1.12 10.62 0.04
CA ILE A 172 -0.20 9.49 0.25
C ILE A 172 -0.13 9.23 1.76
N SER A 173 -0.14 7.96 2.14
CA SER A 173 0.05 7.53 3.54
C SER A 173 1.16 6.51 3.64
N GLN A 174 2.05 6.69 4.61
CA GLN A 174 3.20 5.80 4.87
C GLN A 174 3.38 5.56 6.36
N LYS A 175 3.92 4.39 6.70
CA LYS A 175 4.21 4.00 8.09
C LYS A 175 5.70 3.99 8.34
N PHE A 176 6.11 4.34 9.55
CA PHE A 176 7.50 4.25 9.99
C PHE A 176 7.57 3.84 11.46
N ILE A 177 8.74 3.38 11.88
CA ILE A 177 9.05 3.01 13.26
C ILE A 177 9.86 4.12 13.88
N TYR A 178 9.33 4.69 14.97
CA TYR A 178 10.06 5.65 15.80
C TYR A 178 10.71 4.95 16.98
N ARG A 179 11.99 5.25 17.22
CA ARG A 179 12.73 4.80 18.41
C ARG A 179 13.42 6.00 19.06
N LYS A 180 13.04 6.36 20.27
CA LYS A 180 13.79 7.30 21.12
C LYS A 180 15.23 6.79 21.25
N THR A 181 16.17 7.67 20.95
CA THR A 181 17.55 7.51 21.41
C THR A 181 17.59 7.77 22.90
N HIS A 182 18.08 6.80 23.67
CA HIS A 182 18.43 7.03 25.06
C HIS A 182 19.68 7.92 25.06
N SER A 183 19.52 9.15 25.55
CA SER A 183 20.63 10.02 25.95
C SER A 183 21.15 9.59 27.32
#